data_AF-A0A8H7RE39-F1
#
_entry.id   AF-A0A8H7RE39-F1
#
_cell.length_a   1.000
_cell.length_b   1.000
_cell.length_c   1.000
_cell.angle_alpha   90.00
_cell.angle_beta   90.00
_cell.angle_gamma   90.00
#
_symmetry.space_group_name_H-M   'P 1'
#
loop_
_entity.id
_entity.type
_entity.pdbx_description
1 polymer ?
#
loop_
_entity_poly.entity_id
_entity_poly.type
_entity_poly.pdbx_seq_one_letter_code
_entity_poly.pdbx_strand_id
1 'polypeptide(L)'
;MRLSKLFGSVRLVQEVTRSNDTNRSTDAEDPSSLEKRNDKPIMLQTIEIPTLNLYCYQPTQKFTVRHYNKPITNEEKSKSQKLLCLWPLPTVTRYMILIATLMSVLNWLGVLSIACSAPSFIIHRLDFKNMCLAPFLFDWTLQGMMLYGWNLLILGLFEESLTLMLGGGTRRFIHCLFFVFVSLSTIRVTLGFIFSKSTGWAFPSLFFSNSMHECSQGLAPFLFALLVVQSLCIGDKYILIYGQGEHHQITVAKVTLQFIMCLVNYTTQTILWWSLSGLFTGFITTLVMQAWLAFEKREVKDQTEFMTLEHYRRTPLWRLLWSATKRSGWVVLLTLPVLLAWNTYYTRASVVSGHELNTISHDRYLFTFVFMTAPRRGDPAYLTRTIESYLENWPENPSVDSPYARMQAIIYTHFTNHTQFEEAKEHFSGTVKGQRYLKWVHQQGETLNQRLHVSKALDYVTETFGSTYYALMEDDFPVCGQREWHEIETVIYKAEKTVPNHCGVFVGTGGSGLFLKPEMARLTSQLLLHYVDMPPDIIIQKCLMGQLPQCAACKDSLVTSKTLLMYHIGYNTSTSDDRTYKKDEFQCGWRHPFNGDPSVITL
;
A
#
# COMPACT_ATOMS: atom_id res chain seq x y z
N MET A 1 -9.37 39.41 25.15
CA MET A 1 -10.69 39.19 24.49
C MET A 1 -10.73 37.72 24.06
N ARG A 2 -11.51 36.88 24.75
CA ARG A 2 -11.43 35.41 24.64
C ARG A 2 -12.02 34.92 23.30
N LEU A 3 -11.26 34.15 22.52
CA LEU A 3 -11.71 33.45 21.30
C LEU A 3 -12.96 32.56 21.55
N SER A 4 -13.28 32.26 22.80
CA SER A 4 -14.47 31.51 23.21
C SER A 4 -15.81 32.23 23.00
N LYS A 5 -15.82 33.51 22.59
CA LYS A 5 -17.07 34.25 22.28
C LYS A 5 -17.43 34.30 20.78
N LEU A 6 -16.49 33.98 19.88
CA LEU A 6 -16.71 34.04 18.42
C LEU A 6 -17.27 32.74 17.84
N PHE A 7 -17.07 31.62 18.52
CA PHE A 7 -17.72 30.35 18.21
C PHE A 7 -18.75 30.08 19.31
N GLY A 8 -20.04 30.24 19.01
CA GLY A 8 -21.12 29.82 19.92
C GLY A 8 -20.89 28.39 20.41
N SER A 9 -21.31 28.06 21.64
CA SER A 9 -21.13 26.73 22.23
C SER A 9 -21.71 25.63 21.33
N VAL A 10 -20.86 24.98 20.54
CA VAL A 10 -21.21 23.80 19.75
C VAL A 10 -21.26 22.59 20.68
N ARG A 11 -22.41 21.92 20.78
CA ARG A 11 -22.60 20.73 21.62
C ARG A 11 -22.80 19.52 20.74
N LEU A 12 -22.04 18.45 20.97
CA LEU A 12 -22.24 17.17 20.32
C LEU A 12 -22.87 16.22 21.35
N VAL A 13 -24.00 15.63 21.02
CA VAL A 13 -24.78 14.71 21.87
C VAL A 13 -24.96 13.41 21.10
N GLN A 14 -24.66 12.29 21.73
CA GLN A 14 -24.92 10.97 21.14
C GLN A 14 -26.34 10.53 21.50
N GLU A 15 -27.18 10.31 20.49
CA GLU A 15 -28.46 9.66 20.68
C GLU A 15 -28.27 8.15 20.57
N VAL A 16 -28.47 7.45 21.69
CA VAL A 16 -28.56 5.98 21.67
C VAL A 16 -30.05 5.65 21.51
N THR A 17 -30.45 5.26 20.30
CA THR A 17 -31.79 4.71 20.05
C THR A 17 -31.86 3.32 20.68
N ARG A 18 -32.07 3.25 22.01
CA ARG A 18 -32.55 2.03 22.65
C ARG A 18 -34.02 1.88 22.26
N SER A 19 -34.36 0.88 21.47
CA SER A 19 -35.77 0.44 21.37
C SER A 19 -36.13 -0.22 22.69
N ASN A 20 -36.50 0.58 23.68
CA ASN A 20 -36.92 0.12 25.01
C ASN A 20 -38.39 -0.31 24.93
N ASP A 21 -38.65 -1.51 24.42
CA ASP A 21 -39.91 -2.22 24.71
C ASP A 21 -39.70 -2.96 26.03
N THR A 22 -40.10 -2.34 27.14
CA THR A 22 -40.13 -2.98 28.46
C THR A 22 -41.54 -2.86 29.02
N ASN A 23 -42.41 -3.80 28.65
CA ASN A 23 -43.74 -3.92 29.26
C ASN A 23 -43.59 -4.51 30.66
N ARG A 24 -44.15 -3.79 31.64
CA ARG A 24 -44.30 -4.20 33.02
C ARG A 24 -45.55 -5.08 33.11
N SER A 25 -45.39 -6.37 33.40
CA SER A 25 -46.49 -7.30 33.63
C SER A 25 -47.12 -7.04 35.00
N THR A 26 -48.41 -6.69 35.02
CA THR A 26 -49.27 -6.78 36.21
C THR A 26 -50.21 -7.97 36.04
N ASP A 27 -50.27 -8.72 37.14
CA ASP A 27 -51.12 -9.81 37.62
C ASP A 27 -52.36 -10.26 36.83
N ALA A 28 -52.57 -11.58 36.96
CA ALA A 28 -53.62 -12.40 36.37
C ALA A 28 -54.99 -12.23 37.03
N GLU A 29 -56.05 -12.24 36.21
CA GLU A 29 -57.41 -12.60 36.62
C GLU A 29 -58.12 -13.37 35.47
N ASP A 30 -58.98 -14.30 35.88
CA ASP A 30 -59.66 -15.38 35.14
C ASP A 30 -60.67 -14.96 34.05
N PRO A 31 -61.07 -15.87 33.12
CA PRO A 31 -62.00 -15.57 32.03
C PRO A 31 -63.43 -16.04 32.31
N SER A 32 -64.43 -15.24 31.88
CA SER A 32 -65.77 -15.76 31.60
C SER A 32 -66.52 -14.99 30.49
N SER A 33 -67.23 -15.78 29.69
CA SER A 33 -68.39 -15.50 28.82
C SER A 33 -68.25 -14.75 27.48
N LEU A 34 -68.33 -15.57 26.42
CA LEU A 34 -69.16 -15.49 25.20
C LEU A 34 -70.05 -14.24 24.96
N GLU A 35 -69.97 -13.69 23.73
CA GLU A 35 -71.17 -13.49 22.88
C GLU A 35 -70.84 -13.38 21.37
N LYS A 36 -71.69 -13.97 20.53
CA LYS A 36 -71.63 -14.07 19.06
C LYS A 36 -72.33 -12.87 18.38
N ARG A 37 -71.82 -12.39 17.24
CA ARG A 37 -72.69 -11.92 16.14
C ARG A 37 -72.02 -11.96 14.77
N ASN A 38 -72.72 -12.60 13.82
CA ASN A 38 -72.49 -12.59 12.38
C ASN A 38 -72.90 -11.24 11.77
N ASP A 39 -72.23 -10.81 10.68
CA ASP A 39 -72.86 -10.65 9.36
C ASP A 39 -71.87 -10.32 8.23
N LYS A 40 -72.36 -10.50 7.01
CA LYS A 40 -71.71 -10.88 5.74
C LYS A 40 -71.29 -9.69 4.82
N PRO A 41 -70.73 -9.93 3.60
CA PRO A 41 -69.62 -9.16 3.01
C PRO A 41 -70.02 -8.22 1.87
N ILE A 42 -69.12 -7.31 1.46
CA ILE A 42 -69.13 -6.66 0.14
C ILE A 42 -67.70 -6.49 -0.41
N MET A 43 -67.56 -6.82 -1.70
CA MET A 43 -66.37 -6.76 -2.55
C MET A 43 -65.85 -5.34 -2.81
N LEU A 44 -64.53 -5.21 -2.96
CA LEU A 44 -63.93 -4.25 -3.89
C LEU A 44 -62.62 -4.81 -4.45
N GLN A 45 -62.57 -4.89 -5.77
CA GLN A 45 -61.46 -5.35 -6.60
C GLN A 45 -60.64 -4.13 -7.00
N THR A 46 -59.33 -4.14 -6.75
CA THR A 46 -58.40 -3.17 -7.34
C THR A 46 -57.11 -3.88 -7.71
N ILE A 47 -56.71 -3.68 -8.95
CA ILE A 47 -55.54 -4.23 -9.63
C ILE A 47 -54.34 -3.35 -9.28
N GLU A 48 -53.25 -3.92 -8.77
CA GLU A 48 -51.96 -3.23 -8.63
C GLU A 48 -50.80 -4.06 -9.21
N ILE A 49 -49.91 -3.32 -9.88
CA ILE A 49 -48.65 -3.70 -10.52
C ILE A 49 -47.57 -3.81 -9.42
N PRO A 50 -46.61 -4.76 -9.47
CA PRO A 50 -45.65 -4.92 -8.38
C PRO A 50 -44.54 -3.86 -8.45
N THR A 51 -44.58 -2.90 -7.52
CA THR A 51 -43.38 -2.18 -7.06
C THR A 51 -43.06 -2.63 -5.64
N LEU A 52 -41.86 -3.17 -5.46
CA LEU A 52 -41.45 -3.89 -4.26
C LEU A 52 -40.95 -2.89 -3.19
N ASN A 53 -41.88 -2.26 -2.45
CA ASN A 53 -41.58 -1.50 -1.24
C ASN A 53 -41.80 -2.37 0.00
N LEU A 54 -40.71 -2.80 0.65
CA LEU A 54 -40.77 -3.57 1.89
C LEU A 54 -41.01 -2.62 3.08
N TYR A 55 -42.27 -2.52 3.51
CA TYR A 55 -42.67 -1.89 4.77
C TYR A 55 -42.22 -2.73 5.98
N CYS A 56 -41.73 -2.06 7.02
CA CYS A 56 -41.68 -2.64 8.37
C CYS A 56 -43.12 -2.83 8.86
N TYR A 57 -43.50 -4.09 9.08
CA TYR A 57 -44.79 -4.48 9.66
C TYR A 57 -44.81 -4.12 11.15
N GLN A 58 -45.53 -3.07 11.54
CA GLN A 58 -45.94 -2.84 12.92
C GLN A 58 -47.38 -3.35 13.10
N PRO A 59 -47.67 -4.19 14.11
CA PRO A 59 -49.04 -4.59 14.38
C PRO A 59 -49.76 -3.45 15.13
N THR A 60 -50.83 -2.94 14.56
CA THR A 60 -51.77 -2.04 15.23
C THR A 60 -52.69 -2.85 16.15
N GLN A 61 -52.29 -3.01 17.41
CA GLN A 61 -53.23 -3.39 18.47
C GLN A 61 -53.99 -2.13 18.94
N LYS A 62 -55.29 -2.09 18.68
CA LYS A 62 -56.21 -1.12 19.30
C LYS A 62 -56.42 -1.51 20.76
N PHE A 63 -55.77 -0.80 21.69
CA PHE A 63 -56.09 -0.87 23.11
C PHE A 63 -57.11 0.21 23.46
N THR A 64 -58.21 -0.19 24.08
CA THR A 64 -59.18 0.71 24.73
C THR A 64 -58.57 1.16 26.06
N VAL A 65 -58.06 2.39 26.11
CA VAL A 65 -57.45 2.97 27.31
C VAL A 65 -58.56 3.45 28.26
N ARG A 66 -58.67 2.83 29.44
CA ARG A 66 -59.44 3.35 30.57
C ARG A 66 -58.68 4.55 31.14
N HIS A 67 -59.25 5.76 31.03
CA HIS A 67 -58.70 6.98 31.61
C HIS A 67 -58.74 6.91 33.15
N TYR A 68 -57.58 6.66 33.76
CA TYR A 68 -57.34 6.97 35.17
C TYR A 68 -56.70 8.36 35.23
N ASN A 69 -57.48 9.36 35.64
CA ASN A 69 -56.99 10.72 35.89
C ASN A 69 -56.14 10.73 37.17
N LYS A 70 -54.86 10.39 37.03
CA LYS A 70 -53.83 10.73 38.02
C LYS A 70 -53.20 12.05 37.54
N PRO A 71 -53.10 13.09 38.39
CA PRO A 71 -52.39 14.31 38.02
C PRO A 71 -50.93 13.96 37.75
N ILE A 72 -50.56 13.91 36.47
CA ILE A 72 -49.18 13.77 36.02
C ILE A 72 -48.57 15.15 36.20
N THR A 73 -47.85 15.35 37.31
CA THR A 73 -46.83 16.37 37.38
C THR A 73 -45.79 16.01 36.32
N ASN A 74 -45.87 16.68 35.17
CA ASN A 74 -44.83 16.66 34.13
C ASN A 74 -43.60 17.39 34.70
N GLU A 75 -42.94 16.80 35.70
CA GLU A 75 -41.51 17.03 35.84
C GLU A 75 -40.88 16.42 34.61
N GLU A 76 -40.70 17.25 33.57
CA GLU A 76 -39.79 16.98 32.48
C GLU A 76 -38.42 16.72 33.12
N LYS A 77 -38.15 15.45 33.43
CA LYS A 77 -36.81 15.00 33.82
C LYS A 77 -35.92 15.40 32.67
N SER A 78 -35.21 16.51 32.86
CA SER A 78 -34.31 17.03 31.84
C SER A 78 -33.39 15.87 31.46
N LYS A 79 -33.51 15.41 30.21
CA LYS A 79 -32.64 14.36 29.72
C LYS A 79 -31.25 14.95 29.82
N SER A 80 -30.49 14.51 30.83
CA SER A 80 -29.11 14.93 31.05
C SER A 80 -28.34 14.65 29.78
N GLN A 81 -28.22 15.66 28.93
CA GLN A 81 -27.42 15.63 27.71
C GLN A 81 -25.99 15.47 28.19
N LYS A 82 -25.49 14.23 28.19
CA LYS A 82 -24.06 13.99 28.35
C LYS A 82 -23.42 14.61 27.13
N LEU A 83 -22.82 15.78 27.33
CA LEU A 83 -21.91 16.39 26.39
C LEU A 83 -20.95 15.30 25.91
N LEU A 84 -20.50 15.34 24.65
CA LEU A 84 -19.27 14.67 24.22
C LEU A 84 -18.05 15.28 24.94
N CYS A 85 -18.11 15.31 26.27
CA CYS A 85 -16.96 15.20 27.10
C CYS A 85 -16.39 13.81 26.79
N LEU A 86 -15.48 13.77 25.81
CA LEU A 86 -14.38 12.80 25.76
C LEU A 86 -13.52 12.86 27.03
N TRP A 87 -13.97 13.55 28.09
CA TRP A 87 -13.38 13.65 29.38
C TRP A 87 -14.31 13.05 30.43
N PRO A 88 -13.88 11.99 31.15
CA PRO A 88 -12.58 11.34 31.03
C PRO A 88 -12.42 10.60 29.69
N LEU A 89 -11.20 10.59 29.13
CA LEU A 89 -10.92 9.86 27.90
C LEU A 89 -11.24 8.37 28.07
N PRO A 90 -11.74 7.71 27.00
CA PRO A 90 -11.91 6.27 26.98
C PRO A 90 -10.62 5.53 27.42
N THR A 91 -10.78 4.42 28.13
CA THR A 91 -9.70 3.76 28.88
C THR A 91 -8.60 3.22 27.97
N VAL A 92 -8.95 2.54 26.87
CA VAL A 92 -7.96 2.02 25.93
C VAL A 92 -7.23 3.17 25.25
N THR A 93 -7.95 4.20 24.84
CA THR A 93 -7.38 5.41 24.23
C THR A 93 -6.33 6.07 25.14
N ARG A 94 -6.59 6.16 26.45
CA ARG A 94 -5.59 6.65 27.42
C ARG A 94 -4.32 5.80 27.45
N TYR A 95 -4.45 4.47 27.46
CA TYR A 95 -3.28 3.59 27.42
C TYR A 95 -2.53 3.70 26.09
N MET A 96 -3.23 3.83 24.97
CA MET A 96 -2.62 4.04 23.65
C MET A 96 -1.81 5.34 23.60
N ILE A 97 -2.33 6.44 24.17
CA ILE A 97 -1.59 7.72 24.30
C ILE A 97 -0.30 7.50 25.10
N LEU A 98 -0.39 6.83 26.25
CA LEU A 98 0.76 6.60 27.12
C LEU A 98 1.82 5.72 26.45
N ILE A 99 1.41 4.60 25.83
CA ILE A 99 2.32 3.70 25.11
C ILE A 99 2.95 4.42 23.93
N ALA A 100 2.18 5.13 23.12
CA ALA A 100 2.70 5.83 21.95
C ALA A 100 3.68 6.96 22.30
N THR A 101 3.35 7.74 23.34
CA THR A 101 4.25 8.78 23.85
C THR A 101 5.54 8.16 24.38
N LEU A 102 5.44 7.10 25.19
CA LEU A 102 6.61 6.41 25.74
C LEU A 102 7.50 5.84 24.62
N MET A 103 6.91 5.10 23.67
CA MET A 103 7.67 4.49 22.57
C MET A 103 8.32 5.55 21.67
N SER A 104 7.60 6.63 21.34
CA SER A 104 8.12 7.71 20.51
C SER A 104 9.20 8.54 21.23
N VAL A 105 9.10 8.73 22.55
CA VAL A 105 10.16 9.36 23.37
C VAL A 105 11.40 8.45 23.42
N LEU A 106 11.23 7.16 23.73
CA LEU A 106 12.36 6.23 23.82
C LEU A 106 13.07 6.05 22.47
N ASN A 107 12.33 6.07 21.37
CA ASN A 107 12.89 6.05 20.02
C ASN A 107 13.66 7.33 19.70
N TRP A 108 13.09 8.50 20.04
CA TRP A 108 13.75 9.80 19.85
C TRP A 108 15.03 9.95 20.68
N LEU A 109 15.06 9.39 21.89
CA LEU A 109 16.25 9.35 22.75
C LEU A 109 17.30 8.33 22.29
N GLY A 110 17.02 7.54 21.24
CA GLY A 110 17.92 6.48 20.75
C GLY A 110 18.04 5.26 21.66
N VAL A 111 17.19 5.17 22.69
CA VAL A 111 17.13 3.99 23.59
C VAL A 111 16.53 2.80 22.86
N LEU A 112 15.56 3.07 21.98
CA LEU A 112 14.98 2.09 21.07
C LEU A 112 15.34 2.49 19.64
N SER A 113 15.72 1.51 18.81
CA SER A 113 15.96 1.68 17.38
C SER A 113 14.77 1.11 16.59
N ILE A 114 13.57 1.65 16.84
CA ILE A 114 12.36 1.21 16.15
C ILE A 114 12.21 2.05 14.89
N ALA A 115 12.34 1.41 13.75
CA ALA A 115 12.04 2.01 12.46
C ALA A 115 10.63 1.64 12.04
N CYS A 116 10.13 2.33 11.02
CA CYS A 116 8.94 1.85 10.36
C CYS A 116 9.18 0.46 9.74
N SER A 117 8.25 -0.46 9.98
CA SER A 117 8.30 -1.81 9.38
C SER A 117 7.47 -1.86 8.10
N ALA A 118 8.06 -2.23 6.98
CA ALA A 118 7.31 -2.64 5.79
C ALA A 118 7.34 -4.19 5.67
N PRO A 119 6.44 -4.81 4.88
CA PRO A 119 6.48 -6.26 4.66
C PRO A 119 7.83 -6.80 4.18
N SER A 120 8.58 -6.00 3.42
CA SER A 120 9.97 -6.29 3.03
C SER A 120 10.85 -6.66 4.21
N PHE A 121 10.85 -5.86 5.29
CA PHE A 121 11.64 -6.11 6.49
C PHE A 121 11.23 -7.40 7.20
N ILE A 122 9.93 -7.73 7.21
CA ILE A 122 9.45 -8.98 7.82
C ILE A 122 9.87 -10.18 6.99
N ILE A 123 9.67 -10.12 5.68
CA ILE A 123 9.94 -11.24 4.77
C ILE A 123 11.45 -11.52 4.68
N HIS A 124 12.28 -10.49 4.70
CA HIS A 124 13.74 -10.63 4.51
C HIS A 124 14.54 -10.67 5.82
N ARG A 125 14.11 -9.98 6.88
CA ARG A 125 14.86 -9.85 8.14
C ARG A 125 14.11 -10.37 9.38
N LEU A 126 12.88 -10.89 9.22
CA LEU A 126 12.04 -11.35 10.34
C LEU A 126 11.84 -10.28 11.43
N ASP A 127 11.73 -9.01 11.04
CA ASP A 127 11.68 -7.85 11.94
C ASP A 127 10.31 -7.66 12.64
N PHE A 128 9.81 -8.71 13.29
CA PHE A 128 8.50 -8.70 13.95
C PHE A 128 8.38 -7.64 15.05
N LYS A 129 9.52 -7.27 15.68
CA LYS A 129 9.57 -6.21 16.69
C LYS A 129 9.06 -4.89 16.13
N ASN A 130 9.61 -4.46 14.99
CA ASN A 130 9.22 -3.18 14.40
C ASN A 130 7.78 -3.24 13.87
N MET A 131 7.32 -4.35 13.31
CA MET A 131 5.90 -4.49 12.91
C MET A 131 4.94 -4.35 14.10
N CYS A 132 5.29 -4.90 15.26
CA CYS A 132 4.46 -4.81 16.45
C CYS A 132 4.45 -3.41 17.07
N LEU A 133 5.57 -2.69 17.02
CA LEU A 133 5.75 -1.42 17.73
C LEU A 133 5.52 -0.17 16.86
N ALA A 134 5.68 -0.26 15.53
CA ALA A 134 5.53 0.87 14.61
C ALA A 134 4.13 1.56 14.64
N PRO A 135 3.01 0.87 14.94
CA PRO A 135 1.71 1.53 15.12
C PRO A 135 1.67 2.58 16.24
N PHE A 136 2.59 2.48 17.20
CA PHE A 136 2.70 3.37 18.35
C PHE A 136 3.72 4.50 18.13
N LEU A 137 4.40 4.53 16.99
CA LEU A 137 5.35 5.57 16.66
C LEU A 137 4.68 6.72 15.91
N PHE A 138 5.08 7.94 16.27
CA PHE A 138 4.82 9.14 15.48
C PHE A 138 6.07 10.02 15.46
N ASP A 139 6.20 10.82 14.41
CA ASP A 139 7.31 11.75 14.29
C ASP A 139 7.01 13.01 15.11
N TRP A 140 8.03 13.55 15.77
CA TRP A 140 7.94 14.79 16.56
C TRP A 140 7.77 16.06 15.72
N THR A 141 7.47 15.92 14.42
CA THR A 141 7.09 17.04 13.55
C THR A 141 5.69 17.51 13.90
N LEU A 142 5.39 18.80 13.66
CA LEU A 142 4.06 19.35 13.93
C LEU A 142 2.96 18.56 13.19
N GLN A 143 3.21 18.21 11.92
CA GLN A 143 2.30 17.42 11.11
C GLN A 143 2.12 16.00 11.67
N GLY A 144 3.21 15.33 12.08
CA GLY A 144 3.18 14.00 12.69
C GLY A 144 2.39 13.98 14.00
N MET A 145 2.66 14.93 14.90
CA MET A 145 1.92 15.07 16.16
C MET A 145 0.44 15.39 15.93
N MET A 146 0.11 16.31 15.02
CA MET A 146 -1.27 16.66 14.69
C MET A 146 -2.03 15.46 14.12
N LEU A 147 -1.44 14.72 13.19
CA LEU A 147 -2.07 13.55 12.59
C LEU A 147 -2.23 12.41 13.59
N TYR A 148 -1.22 12.18 14.44
CA TYR A 148 -1.32 11.15 15.48
C TYR A 148 -2.37 11.50 16.53
N GLY A 149 -2.42 12.77 16.98
CA GLY A 149 -3.47 13.28 17.84
C GLY A 149 -4.87 13.13 17.21
N TRP A 150 -4.99 13.41 15.91
CA TRP A 150 -6.21 13.18 15.14
C TRP A 150 -6.62 11.70 15.14
N ASN A 151 -5.66 10.79 14.97
CA ASN A 151 -5.91 9.34 15.01
C ASN A 151 -6.35 8.86 16.39
N LEU A 152 -5.77 9.40 17.46
CA LEU A 152 -6.19 9.11 18.84
C LEU A 152 -7.61 9.61 19.13
N LEU A 153 -7.99 10.78 18.58
CA LEU A 153 -9.35 11.29 18.65
C LEU A 153 -10.34 10.33 17.97
N ILE A 154 -10.03 9.89 16.74
CA ILE A 154 -10.86 8.91 16.02
C ILE A 154 -10.97 7.61 16.82
N LEU A 155 -9.87 7.11 17.39
CA LEU A 155 -9.86 5.92 18.21
C LEU A 155 -10.76 6.06 19.44
N GLY A 156 -10.72 7.20 20.13
CA GLY A 156 -11.60 7.49 21.26
C GLY A 156 -13.10 7.42 20.88
N LEU A 157 -13.46 7.99 19.72
CA LEU A 157 -14.83 7.91 19.20
C LEU A 157 -15.24 6.47 18.85
N PHE A 158 -14.32 5.65 18.33
CA PHE A 158 -14.57 4.23 18.10
C PHE A 158 -14.72 3.45 19.41
N GLU A 159 -13.86 3.69 20.41
CA GLU A 159 -13.94 3.01 21.69
C GLU A 159 -15.29 3.28 22.37
N GLU A 160 -15.73 4.54 22.42
CA GLU A 160 -17.01 4.92 22.99
C GLU A 160 -18.18 4.23 22.26
N SER A 161 -18.19 4.27 20.93
CA SER A 161 -19.30 3.71 20.16
C SER A 161 -19.31 2.18 20.15
N LEU A 162 -18.17 1.52 20.00
CA LEU A 162 -18.07 0.07 19.87
C LEU A 162 -18.13 -0.64 21.22
N THR A 163 -17.66 -0.02 22.32
CA THR A 163 -17.79 -0.62 23.66
C THR A 163 -19.25 -0.83 24.03
N LEU A 164 -20.13 0.13 23.70
CA LEU A 164 -21.57 -0.01 23.90
C LEU A 164 -22.14 -1.17 23.06
N MET A 165 -21.75 -1.27 21.79
CA MET A 165 -22.20 -2.34 20.88
C MET A 165 -21.76 -3.73 21.35
N LEU A 166 -20.53 -3.85 21.87
CA LEU A 166 -19.91 -5.11 22.28
C LEU A 166 -20.44 -5.67 23.62
N GLY A 167 -21.42 -5.01 24.24
CA GLY A 167 -21.98 -5.41 25.53
C GLY A 167 -21.37 -4.66 26.72
N GLY A 168 -20.88 -3.44 26.51
CA GLY A 168 -20.56 -2.47 27.57
C GLY A 168 -19.23 -2.68 28.32
N GLY A 169 -18.41 -3.67 27.94
CA GLY A 169 -17.17 -3.99 28.64
C GLY A 169 -15.91 -3.60 27.86
N THR A 170 -15.03 -2.79 28.46
CA THR A 170 -13.69 -2.45 27.92
C THR A 170 -12.88 -3.69 27.54
N ARG A 171 -13.02 -4.79 28.30
CA ARG A 171 -12.33 -6.07 28.00
C ARG A 171 -12.67 -6.63 26.62
N ARG A 172 -13.94 -6.56 26.21
CA ARG A 172 -14.38 -7.06 24.88
C ARG A 172 -13.85 -6.18 23.76
N PHE A 173 -13.81 -4.86 23.99
CA PHE A 173 -13.18 -3.94 23.05
C PHE A 173 -11.69 -4.21 22.90
N ILE A 174 -10.95 -4.48 23.99
CA ILE A 174 -9.53 -4.88 23.95
C ILE A 174 -9.35 -6.17 23.15
N HIS A 175 -10.17 -7.20 23.38
CA HIS A 175 -10.09 -8.44 22.61
C HIS A 175 -10.34 -8.21 21.11
N CYS A 176 -11.31 -7.37 20.76
CA CYS A 176 -11.57 -6.97 19.38
C CYS A 176 -10.37 -6.25 18.77
N LEU A 177 -9.80 -5.26 19.47
CA LEU A 177 -8.64 -4.50 19.01
C LEU A 177 -7.41 -5.41 18.82
N PHE A 178 -7.17 -6.35 19.74
CA PHE A 178 -6.10 -7.34 19.62
C PHE A 178 -6.30 -8.27 18.42
N PHE A 179 -7.52 -8.77 18.21
CA PHE A 179 -7.84 -9.60 17.05
C PHE A 179 -7.64 -8.84 15.74
N VAL A 180 -8.13 -7.60 15.65
CA VAL A 180 -7.90 -6.70 14.51
C VAL A 180 -6.40 -6.53 14.31
N PHE A 181 -5.64 -6.32 15.38
CA PHE A 181 -4.20 -6.06 15.28
C PHE A 181 -3.42 -7.24 14.68
N VAL A 182 -3.64 -8.45 15.21
CA VAL A 182 -2.98 -9.67 14.73
C VAL A 182 -3.40 -9.98 13.29
N SER A 183 -4.69 -9.90 13.00
CA SER A 183 -5.23 -10.18 11.67
C SER A 183 -4.69 -9.20 10.63
N LEU A 184 -4.67 -7.90 10.95
CA LEU A 184 -4.19 -6.85 10.07
C LEU A 184 -2.71 -7.02 9.75
N SER A 185 -1.88 -7.27 10.76
CA SER A 185 -0.45 -7.51 10.58
C SER A 185 -0.20 -8.74 9.69
N THR A 186 -0.95 -9.82 9.91
CA THR A 186 -0.86 -11.05 9.10
C THR A 186 -1.26 -10.79 7.65
N ILE A 187 -2.46 -10.23 7.43
CA ILE A 187 -2.99 -9.90 6.11
C ILE A 187 -2.03 -8.97 5.37
N ARG A 188 -1.45 -7.98 6.05
CA ARG A 188 -0.51 -7.05 5.44
C ARG A 188 0.70 -7.77 4.86
N VAL A 189 1.35 -8.61 5.65
CA VAL A 189 2.54 -9.35 5.22
C VAL A 189 2.19 -10.31 4.09
N THR A 190 1.04 -10.99 4.17
CA THR A 190 0.54 -11.88 3.12
C THR A 190 0.29 -11.12 1.82
N LEU A 191 -0.36 -9.95 1.86
CA LEU A 191 -0.61 -9.14 0.65
C LEU A 191 0.69 -8.63 0.03
N GLY A 192 1.65 -8.18 0.84
CA GLY A 192 2.98 -7.77 0.36
C GLY A 192 3.71 -8.93 -0.33
N PHE A 193 3.67 -10.12 0.26
CA PHE A 193 4.26 -11.32 -0.35
C PHE A 193 3.58 -11.69 -1.67
N ILE A 194 2.25 -11.77 -1.70
CA ILE A 194 1.47 -12.18 -2.88
C ILE A 194 1.68 -11.19 -4.03
N PHE A 195 1.41 -9.90 -3.80
CA PHE A 195 1.39 -8.87 -4.86
C PHE A 195 2.78 -8.35 -5.26
N SER A 196 3.84 -8.85 -4.63
CA SER A 196 5.21 -8.55 -5.05
C SER A 196 5.97 -9.81 -5.42
N LYS A 197 6.29 -10.66 -4.43
CA LYS A 197 7.21 -11.79 -4.64
C LYS A 197 6.56 -12.92 -5.45
N SER A 198 5.28 -13.21 -5.23
CA SER A 198 4.59 -14.30 -5.93
C SER A 198 4.11 -13.91 -7.33
N THR A 199 3.49 -12.73 -7.50
CA THR A 199 2.95 -12.31 -8.80
C THR A 199 3.98 -11.59 -9.67
N GLY A 200 5.04 -11.04 -9.09
CA GLY A 200 6.00 -10.17 -9.79
C GLY A 200 6.65 -10.77 -11.04
N TRP A 201 6.79 -12.09 -11.11
CA TRP A 201 7.34 -12.81 -12.26
C TRP A 201 6.25 -13.53 -13.06
N ALA A 202 5.25 -14.12 -12.40
CA ALA A 202 4.20 -14.89 -13.08
C ALA A 202 3.12 -14.03 -13.73
N PHE A 203 2.76 -12.91 -13.09
CA PHE A 203 1.68 -12.01 -13.52
C PHE A 203 2.08 -10.54 -13.27
N PRO A 204 2.94 -9.95 -14.13
CA PRO A 204 3.40 -8.56 -13.98
C PRO A 204 2.28 -7.52 -13.84
N SER A 205 1.10 -7.78 -14.41
CA SER A 205 -0.08 -6.92 -14.27
C SER A 205 -0.65 -6.85 -12.84
N LEU A 206 -0.35 -7.86 -12.01
CA LEU A 206 -0.71 -7.93 -10.59
C LEU A 206 0.48 -7.58 -9.68
N PHE A 207 1.56 -7.03 -10.24
CA PHE A 207 2.71 -6.61 -9.47
C PHE A 207 2.51 -5.19 -8.91
N PHE A 208 2.57 -5.07 -7.59
CA PHE A 208 2.46 -3.80 -6.90
C PHE A 208 3.63 -3.64 -5.92
N SER A 209 4.74 -3.06 -6.40
CA SER A 209 5.94 -2.84 -5.57
C SER A 209 5.64 -2.09 -4.26
N ASN A 210 4.77 -1.08 -4.30
CA ASN A 210 4.38 -0.32 -3.11
C ASN A 210 3.79 -1.21 -2.01
N SER A 211 3.17 -2.36 -2.35
CA SER A 211 2.68 -3.31 -1.35
C SER A 211 3.80 -3.87 -0.46
N MET A 212 5.06 -3.92 -0.91
CA MET A 212 6.18 -4.38 -0.09
C MET A 212 6.88 -3.28 0.70
N HIS A 213 6.86 -2.06 0.18
CA HIS A 213 7.64 -0.93 0.71
C HIS A 213 6.82 0.04 1.55
N GLU A 214 5.50 0.00 1.44
CA GLU A 214 4.61 0.88 2.20
C GLU A 214 4.74 0.61 3.71
N CYS A 215 5.13 1.67 4.41
CA CYS A 215 5.51 1.72 5.81
C CYS A 215 4.31 1.50 6.76
N SER A 216 4.47 0.60 7.74
CA SER A 216 3.47 0.25 8.76
C SER A 216 3.49 1.16 10.00
N GLN A 217 3.55 2.48 9.84
CA GLN A 217 3.58 3.42 10.97
C GLN A 217 2.19 4.00 11.28
N GLY A 218 1.91 4.20 12.56
CA GLY A 218 0.68 4.83 13.06
C GLY A 218 -0.57 3.95 13.07
N LEU A 219 -1.70 4.57 13.45
CA LEU A 219 -2.95 3.87 13.77
C LEU A 219 -3.95 3.75 12.61
N ALA A 220 -3.68 4.41 11.48
CA ALA A 220 -4.62 4.53 10.36
C ALA A 220 -5.32 3.21 9.93
N PRO A 221 -4.64 2.07 9.73
CA PRO A 221 -5.28 0.90 9.14
C PRO A 221 -6.19 0.21 10.17
N PHE A 222 -5.88 0.33 11.46
CA PHE A 222 -6.74 -0.13 12.55
C PHE A 222 -8.01 0.73 12.59
N LEU A 223 -7.88 2.04 12.36
CA LEU A 223 -9.05 2.92 12.25
C LEU A 223 -9.94 2.56 11.05
N PHE A 224 -9.36 2.23 9.88
CA PHE A 224 -10.12 1.72 8.74
C PHE A 224 -10.78 0.35 9.04
N ALA A 225 -10.12 -0.53 9.78
CA ALA A 225 -10.73 -1.79 10.22
C ALA A 225 -11.91 -1.54 11.16
N LEU A 226 -11.74 -0.65 12.15
CA LEU A 226 -12.78 -0.27 13.09
C LEU A 226 -13.94 0.47 12.41
N LEU A 227 -13.67 1.26 11.36
CA LEU A 227 -14.70 1.88 10.51
C LEU A 227 -15.62 0.84 9.89
N VAL A 228 -15.06 -0.26 9.38
CA VAL A 228 -15.86 -1.36 8.82
C VAL A 228 -16.61 -2.11 9.93
N VAL A 229 -16.01 -2.33 11.10
CA VAL A 229 -16.70 -2.96 12.25
C VAL A 229 -17.88 -2.08 12.72
N GLN A 230 -17.70 -0.76 12.77
CA GLN A 230 -18.74 0.21 13.11
C GLN A 230 -19.92 0.21 12.12
N SER A 231 -19.76 -0.32 10.91
CA SER A 231 -20.86 -0.45 9.94
C SER A 231 -22.02 -1.31 10.45
N LEU A 232 -21.78 -2.18 11.45
CA LEU A 232 -22.83 -2.91 12.14
C LEU A 232 -23.87 -1.98 12.77
N CYS A 233 -23.46 -0.78 13.17
CA CYS A 233 -24.27 0.28 13.74
C CYS A 233 -24.43 1.48 12.77
N ILE A 234 -24.61 1.23 11.47
CA ILE A 234 -24.72 2.29 10.45
C ILE A 234 -25.85 3.31 10.71
N GLY A 235 -26.87 2.93 11.48
CA GLY A 235 -27.98 3.82 11.85
C GLY A 235 -27.65 4.82 12.96
N ASP A 236 -26.53 4.65 13.66
CA ASP A 236 -26.13 5.52 14.75
C ASP A 236 -25.75 6.92 14.22
N LYS A 237 -26.23 7.95 14.91
CA LYS A 237 -25.99 9.35 14.56
C LYS A 237 -25.38 10.11 15.73
N TYR A 238 -24.52 11.05 15.41
CA TYR A 238 -24.15 12.17 16.28
C TYR A 238 -25.14 13.30 16.07
N ILE A 239 -25.60 13.92 17.16
CA ILE A 239 -26.47 15.10 17.11
C ILE A 239 -25.65 16.30 17.53
N LEU A 240 -25.43 17.22 16.60
CA LEU A 240 -24.80 18.51 16.85
C LEU A 240 -25.88 19.54 17.17
N ILE A 241 -25.93 19.99 18.41
CA ILE A 241 -26.82 21.07 18.88
C ILE A 241 -25.99 22.36 18.87
N TYR A 242 -26.40 23.35 18.07
CA TYR A 242 -25.75 24.66 18.01
C TYR A 242 -26.76 25.77 18.37
N GLY A 243 -26.38 26.71 19.23
CA GLY A 243 -27.27 27.79 19.69
C GLY A 243 -28.17 27.42 20.87
N GLN A 244 -28.97 28.38 21.34
CA GLN A 244 -29.85 28.24 22.51
C GLN A 244 -31.29 27.79 22.16
N GLY A 245 -31.67 27.74 20.88
CA GLY A 245 -33.00 27.34 20.44
C GLY A 245 -33.09 25.86 20.08
N GLU A 246 -34.21 25.21 20.41
CA GLU A 246 -34.44 23.76 20.20
C GLU A 246 -34.37 23.30 18.74
N HIS A 247 -34.50 24.23 17.78
CA HIS A 247 -34.61 23.92 16.34
C HIS A 247 -33.28 23.77 15.59
N HIS A 248 -32.13 23.89 16.24
CA HIS A 248 -30.82 23.91 15.57
C HIS A 248 -30.03 22.62 15.84
N GLN A 249 -30.53 21.51 15.32
CA GLN A 249 -29.89 20.19 15.43
C GLN A 249 -29.43 19.70 14.05
N ILE A 250 -28.15 19.42 13.91
CA ILE A 250 -27.59 18.73 12.74
C ILE A 250 -27.29 17.29 13.14
N THR A 251 -27.89 16.32 12.46
CA THR A 251 -27.57 14.91 12.68
C THR A 251 -26.57 14.42 11.65
N VAL A 252 -25.49 13.78 12.10
CA VAL A 252 -24.44 13.24 11.24
C VAL A 252 -24.27 11.76 11.55
N ALA A 253 -24.38 10.89 10.55
CA ALA A 253 -24.15 9.46 10.74
C ALA A 253 -22.70 9.21 11.22
N LYS A 254 -22.53 8.39 12.27
CA LYS A 254 -21.21 8.17 12.88
C LYS A 254 -20.18 7.64 11.88
N VAL A 255 -20.59 6.66 11.07
CA VAL A 255 -19.76 6.05 10.03
C VAL A 255 -19.31 7.08 9.01
N THR A 256 -20.18 7.99 8.58
CA THR A 256 -19.84 9.05 7.62
C THR A 256 -18.82 10.03 8.19
N LEU A 257 -19.01 10.48 9.44
CA LEU A 257 -18.06 11.36 10.11
C LEU A 257 -16.70 10.67 10.24
N GLN A 258 -16.66 9.45 10.77
CA GLN A 258 -15.42 8.70 10.98
C GLN A 258 -14.72 8.35 9.67
N PHE A 259 -15.48 8.07 8.60
CA PHE A 259 -14.92 7.90 7.26
C PHE A 259 -14.17 9.15 6.81
N ILE A 260 -14.81 10.32 6.85
CA ILE A 260 -14.17 11.60 6.49
C ILE A 260 -12.94 11.86 7.35
N MET A 261 -13.02 11.60 8.66
CA MET A 261 -11.88 11.76 9.55
C MET A 261 -10.73 10.79 9.20
N CYS A 262 -11.03 9.55 8.83
CA CYS A 262 -10.01 8.57 8.41
C CYS A 262 -9.32 9.00 7.11
N LEU A 263 -10.02 9.65 6.17
CA LEU A 263 -9.43 10.16 4.92
C LEU A 263 -8.33 11.20 5.15
N VAL A 264 -8.29 11.89 6.29
CA VAL A 264 -7.19 12.82 6.64
C VAL A 264 -5.84 12.10 6.70
N ASN A 265 -5.83 10.80 7.02
CA ASN A 265 -4.60 10.00 7.00
C ASN A 265 -3.97 9.89 5.61
N TYR A 266 -4.70 10.16 4.52
CA TYR A 266 -4.10 10.15 3.18
C TYR A 266 -3.17 11.33 2.90
N THR A 267 -3.13 12.32 3.78
CA THR A 267 -2.22 13.46 3.65
C THR A 267 -0.74 13.06 3.74
N THR A 268 -0.41 11.92 4.35
CA THR A 268 0.98 11.45 4.47
C THR A 268 1.53 10.75 3.24
N GLN A 269 0.76 10.69 2.15
CA GLN A 269 1.07 9.93 0.93
C GLN A 269 1.22 8.42 1.22
N THR A 270 1.02 7.58 0.21
CA THR A 270 1.34 6.13 0.26
C THR A 270 0.76 5.37 1.46
N ILE A 271 -0.56 5.36 1.64
CA ILE A 271 -1.22 4.49 2.66
C ILE A 271 -2.27 3.53 2.05
N LEU A 272 -2.20 3.26 0.73
CA LEU A 272 -3.21 2.44 0.05
C LEU A 272 -3.24 1.01 0.55
N TRP A 273 -2.10 0.31 0.54
CA TRP A 273 -2.08 -1.11 0.92
C TRP A 273 -2.35 -1.28 2.41
N TRP A 274 -1.96 -0.30 3.21
CA TRP A 274 -2.24 -0.21 4.64
C TRP A 274 -3.74 -0.05 4.90
N SER A 275 -4.39 0.93 4.28
CA SER A 275 -5.84 1.13 4.37
C SER A 275 -6.64 -0.04 3.81
N LEU A 276 -6.21 -0.63 2.69
CA LEU A 276 -6.86 -1.79 2.09
C LEU A 276 -6.79 -3.02 3.01
N SER A 277 -5.64 -3.25 3.64
CA SER A 277 -5.48 -4.30 4.66
C SER A 277 -6.42 -4.07 5.84
N GLY A 278 -6.56 -2.82 6.28
CA GLY A 278 -7.52 -2.40 7.30
C GLY A 278 -8.97 -2.70 6.92
N LEU A 279 -9.41 -2.30 5.73
CA LEU A 279 -10.77 -2.56 5.23
C LEU A 279 -11.07 -4.06 5.16
N PHE A 280 -10.15 -4.85 4.61
CA PHE A 280 -10.31 -6.30 4.49
C PHE A 280 -10.37 -6.98 5.86
N THR A 281 -9.47 -6.57 6.77
CA THR A 281 -9.46 -7.07 8.16
C THR A 281 -10.74 -6.72 8.90
N GLY A 282 -11.22 -5.48 8.76
CA GLY A 282 -12.47 -5.03 9.36
C GLY A 282 -13.68 -5.79 8.83
N PHE A 283 -13.71 -6.10 7.54
CA PHE A 283 -14.75 -6.93 6.92
C PHE A 283 -14.77 -8.33 7.53
N ILE A 284 -13.63 -9.01 7.60
CA ILE A 284 -13.52 -10.35 8.23
C ILE A 284 -13.92 -10.29 9.71
N THR A 285 -13.38 -9.32 10.45
CA THR A 285 -13.65 -9.12 11.88
C THR A 285 -15.15 -8.96 12.14
N THR A 286 -15.83 -8.20 11.28
CA THR A 286 -17.28 -7.98 11.36
C THR A 286 -18.06 -9.30 11.26
N LEU A 287 -17.68 -10.16 10.32
CA LEU A 287 -18.33 -11.47 10.13
C LEU A 287 -18.07 -12.41 11.31
N VAL A 288 -16.81 -12.48 11.77
CA VAL A 288 -16.40 -13.30 12.91
C VAL A 288 -17.11 -12.85 14.19
N MET A 289 -17.16 -11.53 14.45
CA MET A 289 -17.87 -10.98 15.60
C MET A 289 -19.37 -11.28 15.58
N GLN A 290 -20.03 -11.14 14.42
CA GLN A 290 -21.46 -11.45 14.30
C GLN A 290 -21.73 -12.94 14.50
N ALA A 291 -20.85 -13.81 13.98
CA ALA A 291 -20.93 -15.24 14.24
C ALA A 291 -20.76 -15.53 15.74
N TRP A 292 -19.71 -15.00 16.37
CA TRP A 292 -19.45 -15.17 17.81
C TRP A 292 -20.64 -14.71 18.65
N LEU A 293 -21.10 -13.47 18.48
CA LEU A 293 -22.23 -12.94 19.25
C LEU A 293 -23.51 -13.75 19.07
N ALA A 294 -23.71 -14.35 17.89
CA ALA A 294 -24.81 -15.27 17.65
C ALA A 294 -24.63 -16.62 18.35
N PHE A 295 -23.40 -17.12 18.48
CA PHE A 295 -23.08 -18.34 19.24
C PHE A 295 -23.23 -18.12 20.75
N GLU A 296 -22.68 -17.04 21.31
CA GLU A 296 -22.75 -16.74 22.75
C GLU A 296 -24.21 -16.60 23.22
N LYS A 297 -25.08 -15.97 22.40
CA LYS A 297 -26.52 -15.87 22.67
C LYS A 297 -27.25 -17.23 22.67
N ARG A 298 -26.67 -18.27 22.08
CA ARG A 298 -27.25 -19.62 22.11
C ARG A 298 -26.89 -20.37 23.40
N GLU A 299 -25.67 -20.19 23.89
CA GLU A 299 -25.14 -20.93 25.05
C GLU A 299 -25.78 -20.48 26.37
N VAL A 300 -26.05 -19.18 26.55
CA VAL A 300 -26.59 -18.62 27.81
C VAL A 300 -28.05 -19.02 28.08
N LYS A 301 -28.76 -19.66 27.14
CA LYS A 301 -30.19 -19.98 27.29
C LYS A 301 -30.52 -21.42 27.70
N ASP A 302 -29.55 -22.30 27.85
CA ASP A 302 -29.81 -23.65 28.37
C ASP A 302 -29.92 -23.63 29.91
N GLN A 303 -31.16 -23.52 30.43
CA GLN A 303 -31.73 -24.56 31.31
C GLN A 303 -33.11 -24.22 31.93
N THR A 304 -33.55 -22.97 32.05
CA THR A 304 -34.73 -22.67 32.91
C THR A 304 -35.85 -21.80 32.32
N GLU A 305 -35.69 -21.21 31.12
CA GLU A 305 -36.73 -20.32 30.52
C GLU A 305 -37.26 -20.79 29.15
N PHE A 306 -36.97 -22.03 28.75
CA PHE A 306 -37.18 -22.47 27.36
C PHE A 306 -38.64 -22.68 26.93
N MET A 307 -39.61 -22.78 27.85
CA MET A 307 -40.98 -23.19 27.48
C MET A 307 -41.96 -22.05 27.17
N THR A 308 -41.67 -20.78 27.46
CA THR A 308 -42.68 -19.70 27.29
C THR A 308 -42.35 -18.66 26.22
N LEU A 309 -41.18 -18.72 25.58
CA LEU A 309 -40.72 -17.73 24.58
C LEU A 309 -40.41 -18.32 23.20
N GLU A 310 -40.98 -19.47 22.88
CA GLU A 310 -40.81 -20.18 21.60
C GLU A 310 -41.31 -19.38 20.37
N HIS A 311 -42.02 -18.26 20.59
CA HIS A 311 -42.50 -17.35 19.55
C HIS A 311 -41.54 -16.23 19.15
N TYR A 312 -40.44 -16.00 19.87
CA TYR A 312 -39.39 -15.06 19.41
C TYR A 312 -38.47 -15.77 18.42
N ARG A 313 -38.96 -15.89 17.19
CA ARG A 313 -38.30 -16.47 16.01
C ARG A 313 -36.81 -16.12 16.01
N ARG A 314 -35.95 -17.09 16.35
CA ARG A 314 -34.49 -16.95 16.27
C ARG A 314 -34.13 -16.51 14.87
N THR A 315 -33.54 -15.32 14.74
CA THR A 315 -33.01 -14.88 13.45
C THR A 315 -31.91 -15.87 13.06
N PRO A 316 -32.04 -16.57 11.92
CA PRO A 316 -31.04 -17.56 11.52
C PRO A 316 -29.69 -16.88 11.27
N LEU A 317 -28.59 -17.56 11.62
CA LEU A 317 -27.22 -17.03 11.54
C LEU A 317 -26.92 -16.43 10.17
N TRP A 318 -27.35 -17.09 9.09
CA TRP A 318 -27.12 -16.61 7.73
C TRP A 318 -27.76 -15.22 7.46
N ARG A 319 -28.91 -14.90 8.07
CA ARG A 319 -29.53 -13.56 7.91
C ARG A 319 -28.73 -12.48 8.63
N LEU A 320 -28.17 -12.80 9.80
CA LEU A 320 -27.29 -11.88 10.53
C LEU A 320 -26.00 -11.65 9.73
N LEU A 321 -25.37 -12.71 9.25
CA LEU A 321 -24.17 -12.63 8.41
C LEU A 321 -24.45 -11.87 7.11
N TRP A 322 -25.56 -12.15 6.43
CA TRP A 322 -25.94 -11.41 5.22
C TRP A 322 -26.17 -9.92 5.47
N SER A 323 -26.84 -9.57 6.58
CA SER A 323 -27.03 -8.18 6.98
C SER A 323 -25.69 -7.49 7.25
N ALA A 324 -24.79 -8.18 7.94
CA ALA A 324 -23.43 -7.70 8.22
C ALA A 324 -22.64 -7.49 6.93
N THR A 325 -22.61 -8.48 6.04
CA THR A 325 -21.98 -8.41 4.71
C THR A 325 -22.51 -7.24 3.89
N LYS A 326 -23.83 -7.01 3.88
CA LYS A 326 -24.43 -5.89 3.15
C LYS A 326 -23.96 -4.55 3.73
N ARG A 327 -23.95 -4.38 5.05
CA ARG A 327 -23.56 -3.13 5.71
C ARG A 327 -22.06 -2.85 5.57
N SER A 328 -21.20 -3.83 5.81
CA SER A 328 -19.76 -3.70 5.64
C SER A 328 -19.39 -3.49 4.17
N GLY A 329 -20.05 -4.22 3.26
CA GLY A 329 -19.90 -4.07 1.81
C GLY A 329 -20.17 -2.65 1.33
N TRP A 330 -21.19 -1.97 1.87
CA TRP A 330 -21.45 -0.56 1.55
C TRP A 330 -20.32 0.39 1.95
N VAL A 331 -19.76 0.21 3.15
CA VAL A 331 -18.62 1.03 3.62
C VAL A 331 -17.39 0.79 2.77
N VAL A 332 -17.09 -0.48 2.44
CA VAL A 332 -15.97 -0.84 1.56
C VAL A 332 -16.17 -0.27 0.16
N LEU A 333 -17.37 -0.41 -0.42
CA LEU A 333 -17.70 0.08 -1.77
C LEU A 333 -17.58 1.61 -1.88
N LEU A 334 -17.92 2.35 -0.82
CA LEU A 334 -17.74 3.80 -0.79
C LEU A 334 -16.27 4.20 -0.58
N THR A 335 -15.56 3.49 0.30
CA THR A 335 -14.19 3.84 0.69
C THR A 335 -13.20 3.50 -0.41
N LEU A 336 -13.28 2.31 -1.00
CA LEU A 336 -12.28 1.80 -1.93
C LEU A 336 -12.04 2.71 -3.17
N PRO A 337 -13.06 3.23 -3.87
CA PRO A 337 -12.84 4.12 -5.02
C PRO A 337 -12.11 5.41 -4.63
N VAL A 338 -12.40 5.95 -3.45
CA VAL A 338 -11.73 7.13 -2.89
C VAL A 338 -10.25 6.79 -2.65
N LEU A 339 -9.95 5.66 -2.01
CA LEU A 339 -8.56 5.21 -1.80
C LEU A 339 -7.81 5.03 -3.12
N LEU A 340 -8.44 4.43 -4.13
CA LEU A 340 -7.85 4.20 -5.45
C LEU A 340 -7.63 5.51 -6.22
N ALA A 341 -8.57 6.46 -6.16
CA ALA A 341 -8.44 7.77 -6.80
C ALA A 341 -7.25 8.55 -6.22
N TRP A 342 -7.14 8.60 -4.88
CA TRP A 342 -6.00 9.24 -4.21
C TRP A 342 -4.68 8.54 -4.49
N ASN A 343 -4.66 7.20 -4.49
CA ASN A 343 -3.45 6.47 -4.85
C ASN A 343 -3.03 6.78 -6.28
N THR A 344 -3.97 6.77 -7.23
CA THR A 344 -3.68 7.10 -8.64
C THR A 344 -3.13 8.52 -8.78
N TYR A 345 -3.64 9.47 -7.99
CA TYR A 345 -3.12 10.84 -7.95
C TYR A 345 -1.67 10.88 -7.46
N TYR A 346 -1.34 10.20 -6.36
CA TYR A 346 0.01 10.22 -5.77
C TYR A 346 1.02 9.34 -6.51
N THR A 347 0.59 8.24 -7.14
CA THR A 347 1.46 7.35 -7.91
C THR A 347 1.57 7.75 -9.38
N ARG A 348 1.04 8.93 -9.75
CA ARG A 348 1.18 9.44 -11.11
C ARG A 348 2.67 9.59 -11.42
N ALA A 349 3.13 8.94 -12.48
CA ALA A 349 4.52 9.01 -12.91
C ALA A 349 4.90 10.48 -13.17
N SER A 350 5.90 10.97 -12.44
CA SER A 350 6.53 12.25 -12.71
C SER A 350 7.47 12.04 -13.89
N VAL A 351 7.12 12.56 -15.05
CA VAL A 351 8.03 12.56 -16.20
C VAL A 351 9.11 13.59 -15.93
N VAL A 352 10.36 13.15 -15.84
CA VAL A 352 11.51 14.02 -15.66
C VAL A 352 11.78 14.73 -16.99
N SER A 353 11.84 16.06 -16.96
CA SER A 353 12.19 16.83 -18.15
C SER A 353 13.69 16.71 -18.45
N GLY A 354 14.06 16.84 -19.74
CA GLY A 354 15.47 16.80 -20.13
C GLY A 354 16.32 17.88 -19.43
N HIS A 355 15.73 19.04 -19.13
CA HIS A 355 16.38 20.10 -18.37
C HIS A 355 16.70 19.65 -16.93
N GLU A 356 15.74 19.06 -16.22
CA GLU A 356 15.95 18.52 -14.86
C GLU A 356 17.05 17.46 -14.85
N LEU A 357 17.04 16.54 -15.82
CA LEU A 357 18.07 15.50 -15.93
C LEU A 357 19.47 16.10 -16.15
N ASN A 358 19.57 17.19 -16.92
CA ASN A 358 20.84 17.89 -17.14
C ASN A 358 21.38 18.61 -15.89
N THR A 359 20.54 18.89 -14.89
CA THR A 359 21.01 19.51 -13.62
C THR A 359 21.75 18.55 -12.69
N ILE A 360 21.76 17.26 -12.99
CA ILE A 360 22.37 16.23 -12.13
C ILE A 360 23.90 16.40 -12.06
N SER A 361 24.55 16.67 -13.19
CA SER A 361 26.00 16.78 -13.27
C SER A 361 26.43 17.71 -14.40
N HIS A 362 27.63 18.28 -14.26
CA HIS A 362 28.33 19.07 -15.26
C HIS A 362 29.37 18.29 -16.06
N ASP A 363 29.46 16.97 -15.89
CA ASP A 363 30.39 16.12 -16.63
C ASP A 363 30.14 16.19 -18.15
N ARG A 364 31.18 15.96 -18.94
CA ARG A 364 31.07 16.00 -20.41
C ARG A 364 29.96 15.09 -20.93
N TYR A 365 29.89 13.87 -20.42
CA TYR A 365 28.83 12.92 -20.73
C TYR A 365 28.00 12.63 -19.48
N LEU A 366 26.68 12.58 -19.64
CA LEU A 366 25.80 12.11 -18.58
C LEU A 366 25.83 10.58 -18.51
N PHE A 367 25.70 9.94 -19.68
CA PHE A 367 25.70 8.48 -19.80
C PHE A 367 26.73 8.02 -20.83
N THR A 368 27.54 7.03 -20.45
CA THR A 368 28.31 6.21 -21.38
C THR A 368 27.85 4.78 -21.25
N PHE A 369 27.09 4.32 -22.25
CA PHE A 369 26.66 2.93 -22.34
C PHE A 369 27.82 2.08 -22.85
N VAL A 370 28.04 0.92 -22.26
CA VAL A 370 29.07 -0.05 -22.65
C VAL A 370 28.35 -1.33 -23.03
N PHE A 371 28.17 -1.54 -24.33
CA PHE A 371 27.56 -2.75 -24.85
C PHE A 371 28.65 -3.80 -25.06
N MET A 372 28.63 -4.82 -24.24
CA MET A 372 29.52 -5.97 -24.32
C MET A 372 28.93 -6.98 -25.30
N THR A 373 29.71 -7.39 -26.30
CA THR A 373 29.28 -8.39 -27.28
C THR A 373 30.34 -9.46 -27.48
N ALA A 374 29.88 -10.68 -27.76
CA ALA A 374 30.72 -11.84 -28.00
C ALA A 374 30.10 -12.73 -29.09
N PRO A 375 30.90 -13.50 -29.86
CA PRO A 375 30.37 -14.49 -30.78
C PRO A 375 29.47 -15.50 -30.07
N ARG A 376 28.27 -15.76 -30.62
CA ARG A 376 27.27 -16.70 -30.08
C ARG A 376 26.99 -17.83 -31.07
N ARG A 377 26.53 -18.97 -30.56
CA ARG A 377 26.15 -20.10 -31.40
C ARG A 377 24.99 -19.71 -32.34
N GLY A 378 25.19 -19.93 -33.63
CA GLY A 378 24.20 -19.57 -34.66
C GLY A 378 24.17 -18.09 -35.03
N ASP A 379 25.06 -17.29 -34.43
CA ASP A 379 25.30 -15.88 -34.75
C ASP A 379 24.03 -15.01 -34.86
N PRO A 380 23.14 -15.04 -33.86
CA PRO A 380 21.92 -14.23 -33.88
C PRO A 380 22.23 -12.73 -33.81
N ALA A 381 21.48 -11.92 -34.56
CA ALA A 381 21.59 -10.46 -34.59
C ALA A 381 21.02 -9.75 -33.34
N TYR A 382 21.41 -10.20 -32.13
CA TYR A 382 20.98 -9.56 -30.89
C TYR A 382 21.57 -8.17 -30.74
N LEU A 383 22.86 -8.00 -31.04
CA LEU A 383 23.53 -6.71 -30.93
C LEU A 383 22.79 -5.61 -31.69
N THR A 384 22.44 -5.87 -32.95
CA THR A 384 21.69 -4.93 -33.80
C THR A 384 20.34 -4.57 -33.16
N ARG A 385 19.56 -5.56 -32.74
CA ARG A 385 18.24 -5.35 -32.11
C ARG A 385 18.33 -4.58 -30.79
N THR A 386 19.35 -4.89 -29.99
CA THR A 386 19.61 -4.21 -28.73
C THR A 386 19.96 -2.75 -29.02
N ILE A 387 20.91 -2.45 -29.91
CA ILE A 387 21.27 -1.07 -30.26
C ILE A 387 20.06 -0.30 -30.84
N GLU A 388 19.27 -0.90 -31.73
CA GLU A 388 18.03 -0.30 -32.27
C GLU A 388 17.11 0.17 -31.15
N SER A 389 16.83 -0.68 -30.16
CA SER A 389 15.94 -0.35 -29.04
C SER A 389 16.39 0.88 -28.24
N TYR A 390 17.68 1.16 -28.17
CA TYR A 390 18.20 2.38 -27.52
C TYR A 390 18.12 3.57 -28.46
N LEU A 391 18.58 3.43 -29.71
CA LEU A 391 18.59 4.51 -30.68
C LEU A 391 17.18 5.00 -31.05
N GLU A 392 16.16 4.15 -31.00
CA GLU A 392 14.75 4.54 -31.14
C GLU A 392 14.35 5.63 -30.14
N ASN A 393 14.90 5.59 -28.92
CA ASN A 393 14.63 6.54 -27.85
C ASN A 393 15.49 7.81 -27.91
N TRP A 394 16.53 7.83 -28.73
CA TRP A 394 17.46 8.96 -28.82
C TRP A 394 17.14 9.82 -30.05
N PRO A 395 16.97 11.15 -29.90
CA PRO A 395 16.69 12.03 -31.02
C PRO A 395 17.88 12.09 -31.98
N GLU A 396 17.64 12.27 -33.27
CA GLU A 396 18.70 12.39 -34.28
C GLU A 396 19.49 13.71 -34.12
N ASN A 397 18.76 14.79 -33.84
CA ASN A 397 19.29 16.15 -33.68
C ASN A 397 18.90 16.75 -32.32
N PRO A 398 19.46 16.27 -31.19
CA PRO A 398 19.21 16.90 -29.89
C PRO A 398 19.76 18.32 -29.86
N SER A 399 19.06 19.20 -29.13
CA SER A 399 19.60 20.52 -28.80
C SER A 399 20.88 20.39 -27.96
N VAL A 400 21.74 21.41 -27.99
CA VAL A 400 23.00 21.42 -27.22
C VAL A 400 22.74 21.28 -25.71
N ASP A 401 21.65 21.87 -25.24
CA ASP A 401 21.22 21.82 -23.84
C ASP A 401 20.37 20.58 -23.51
N SER A 402 20.30 19.59 -24.39
CA SER A 402 19.59 18.33 -24.17
C SER A 402 20.49 17.30 -23.51
N PRO A 403 20.00 16.47 -22.58
CA PRO A 403 20.81 15.39 -22.00
C PRO A 403 21.26 14.38 -23.06
N TYR A 404 20.49 14.22 -24.14
CA TYR A 404 20.85 13.34 -25.26
C TYR A 404 22.12 13.81 -25.98
N ALA A 405 22.44 15.11 -26.00
CA ALA A 405 23.72 15.59 -26.55
C ALA A 405 24.94 15.12 -25.73
N ARG A 406 24.71 14.66 -24.49
CA ARG A 406 25.69 14.15 -23.54
C ARG A 406 25.57 12.62 -23.35
N MET A 407 24.93 11.92 -24.27
CA MET A 407 24.87 10.45 -24.29
C MET A 407 25.79 9.88 -25.37
N GLN A 408 26.39 8.74 -25.09
CA GLN A 408 27.16 7.96 -26.05
C GLN A 408 27.11 6.47 -25.69
N ALA A 409 27.33 5.62 -26.68
CA ALA A 409 27.43 4.18 -26.52
C ALA A 409 28.76 3.66 -27.11
N ILE A 410 29.46 2.85 -26.32
CA ILE A 410 30.68 2.16 -26.70
C ILE A 410 30.29 0.71 -26.96
N ILE A 411 30.39 0.28 -28.21
CA ILE A 411 30.18 -1.11 -28.59
C ILE A 411 31.53 -1.81 -28.51
N TYR A 412 31.67 -2.73 -27.57
CA TYR A 412 32.94 -3.31 -27.16
C TYR A 412 32.99 -4.81 -27.40
N THR A 413 34.01 -5.26 -28.13
CA THR A 413 34.35 -6.68 -28.30
C THR A 413 35.82 -6.93 -28.02
N HIS A 414 36.14 -8.10 -27.44
CA HIS A 414 37.50 -8.63 -27.30
C HIS A 414 37.79 -9.77 -28.29
N PHE A 415 36.91 -10.00 -29.27
CA PHE A 415 36.99 -11.10 -30.22
C PHE A 415 37.38 -10.62 -31.60
N THR A 416 38.54 -11.06 -32.07
CA THR A 416 39.07 -10.79 -33.42
C THR A 416 38.08 -11.16 -34.52
N ASN A 417 37.43 -12.32 -34.37
CA ASN A 417 36.41 -12.81 -35.30
C ASN A 417 35.03 -12.69 -34.66
N HIS A 418 34.28 -11.64 -35.04
CA HIS A 418 32.90 -11.44 -34.59
C HIS A 418 32.05 -10.84 -35.72
N THR A 419 31.37 -11.70 -36.46
CA THR A 419 30.54 -11.35 -37.63
C THR A 419 29.41 -10.38 -37.28
N GLN A 420 28.59 -10.65 -36.25
CA GLN A 420 27.54 -9.70 -35.84
C GLN A 420 28.05 -8.33 -35.40
N PHE A 421 29.27 -8.23 -34.85
CA PHE A 421 29.86 -6.93 -34.52
C PHE A 421 30.15 -6.11 -35.78
N GLU A 422 30.75 -6.74 -36.80
CA GLU A 422 31.04 -6.05 -38.06
C GLU A 422 29.76 -5.74 -38.86
N GLU A 423 28.78 -6.65 -38.88
CA GLU A 423 27.47 -6.41 -39.51
C GLU A 423 26.71 -5.25 -38.85
N ALA A 424 26.64 -5.23 -37.51
CA ALA A 424 26.02 -4.13 -36.78
C ALA A 424 26.77 -2.81 -37.02
N LYS A 425 28.09 -2.85 -37.07
CA LYS A 425 28.92 -1.69 -37.37
C LYS A 425 28.65 -1.14 -38.76
N GLU A 426 28.62 -1.98 -39.79
CA GLU A 426 28.27 -1.59 -41.14
C GLU A 426 26.86 -0.98 -41.19
N HIS A 427 25.88 -1.63 -40.55
CA HIS A 427 24.50 -1.20 -40.50
C HIS A 427 24.33 0.22 -39.92
N PHE A 428 24.96 0.52 -38.77
CA PHE A 428 24.79 1.82 -38.13
C PHE A 428 25.75 2.90 -38.61
N SER A 429 26.90 2.56 -39.20
CA SER A 429 27.90 3.56 -39.65
C SER A 429 27.35 4.49 -40.74
N GLY A 430 26.36 4.03 -41.52
CA GLY A 430 25.66 4.85 -42.52
C GLY A 430 24.56 5.75 -41.95
N THR A 431 24.19 5.60 -40.67
CA THR A 431 23.07 6.33 -40.06
C THR A 431 23.55 7.55 -39.28
N VAL A 432 22.77 8.63 -39.26
CA VAL A 432 23.09 9.86 -38.50
C VAL A 432 23.19 9.56 -37.00
N LYS A 433 22.25 8.77 -36.46
CA LYS A 433 22.28 8.35 -35.06
C LYS A 433 23.52 7.50 -34.74
N GLY A 434 23.87 6.56 -35.61
CA GLY A 434 25.05 5.71 -35.44
C GLY A 434 26.34 6.53 -35.37
N GLN A 435 26.54 7.45 -36.32
CA GLN A 435 27.71 8.34 -36.35
C GLN A 435 27.80 9.26 -35.14
N ARG A 436 26.65 9.68 -34.60
CA ARG A 436 26.59 10.58 -33.45
C ARG A 436 26.85 9.86 -32.13
N TYR A 437 26.16 8.75 -31.91
CA TYR A 437 26.08 8.13 -30.59
C TYR A 437 27.01 6.93 -30.40
N LEU A 438 27.33 6.19 -31.47
CA LEU A 438 28.03 4.92 -31.34
C LEU A 438 29.53 5.09 -31.59
N LYS A 439 30.33 4.42 -30.74
CA LYS A 439 31.77 4.26 -30.92
C LYS A 439 32.10 2.78 -30.86
N TRP A 440 32.82 2.30 -31.87
CA TRP A 440 33.16 0.88 -32.02
C TRP A 440 34.57 0.62 -31.50
N VAL A 441 34.70 -0.28 -30.53
CA VAL A 441 35.97 -0.65 -29.92
C VAL A 441 36.17 -2.15 -30.09
N HIS A 442 37.21 -2.49 -30.83
CA HIS A 442 37.59 -3.86 -31.11
C HIS A 442 38.99 -4.09 -30.55
N GLN A 443 39.09 -4.83 -29.45
CA GLN A 443 40.36 -5.27 -28.89
C GLN A 443 40.67 -6.69 -29.36
N GLN A 444 41.87 -6.90 -29.90
CA GLN A 444 42.28 -8.22 -30.42
C GLN A 444 42.33 -9.26 -29.29
N GLY A 445 41.78 -10.44 -29.57
CA GLY A 445 41.69 -11.56 -28.63
C GLY A 445 40.76 -12.67 -29.12
N GLU A 446 40.89 -13.87 -28.55
CA GLU A 446 40.05 -15.03 -28.87
C GLU A 446 39.59 -15.80 -27.62
N THR A 447 40.07 -15.42 -26.44
CA THR A 447 39.80 -16.15 -25.19
C THR A 447 38.38 -15.90 -24.71
N LEU A 448 37.62 -16.94 -24.38
CA LEU A 448 36.32 -16.81 -23.72
C LEU A 448 36.50 -16.52 -22.22
N ASN A 449 36.84 -15.28 -21.88
CA ASN A 449 37.01 -14.83 -20.50
C ASN A 449 36.16 -13.57 -20.22
N GLN A 450 34.88 -13.78 -19.95
CA GLN A 450 33.90 -12.70 -19.70
C GLN A 450 34.41 -11.70 -18.65
N ARG A 451 34.97 -12.21 -17.55
CA ARG A 451 35.52 -11.41 -16.44
C ARG A 451 36.61 -10.44 -16.93
N LEU A 452 37.59 -10.96 -17.66
CA LEU A 452 38.67 -10.15 -18.23
C LEU A 452 38.12 -9.11 -19.20
N HIS A 453 37.14 -9.48 -20.02
CA HIS A 453 36.57 -8.58 -21.03
C HIS A 453 35.79 -7.43 -20.39
N VAL A 454 34.92 -7.73 -19.43
CA VAL A 454 34.18 -6.69 -18.68
C VAL A 454 35.15 -5.80 -17.90
N SER A 455 36.16 -6.37 -17.25
CA SER A 455 37.20 -5.62 -16.56
C SER A 455 37.90 -4.63 -17.50
N LYS A 456 38.43 -5.10 -18.64
CA LYS A 456 39.12 -4.25 -19.63
C LYS A 456 38.20 -3.18 -20.23
N ALA A 457 36.93 -3.51 -20.50
CA ALA A 457 35.98 -2.56 -21.06
C ALA A 457 35.68 -1.42 -20.08
N LEU A 458 35.41 -1.74 -18.81
CA LEU A 458 35.17 -0.75 -17.76
C LEU A 458 36.42 0.12 -17.51
N ASP A 459 37.60 -0.49 -17.46
CA ASP A 459 38.86 0.22 -17.32
C ASP A 459 39.07 1.21 -18.47
N TYR A 460 38.96 0.74 -19.72
CA TYR A 460 39.07 1.56 -20.92
C TYR A 460 38.12 2.76 -20.92
N VAL A 461 36.82 2.55 -20.63
CA VAL A 461 35.86 3.67 -20.68
C VAL A 461 36.04 4.66 -19.55
N THR A 462 36.44 4.22 -18.36
CA THR A 462 36.66 5.10 -17.21
C THR A 462 37.95 5.90 -17.30
N GLU A 463 38.94 5.43 -18.06
CA GLU A 463 40.15 6.19 -18.38
C GLU A 463 39.95 7.15 -19.56
N THR A 464 39.17 6.75 -20.56
CA THR A 464 39.04 7.49 -21.82
C THR A 464 37.96 8.57 -21.78
N PHE A 465 36.86 8.34 -21.07
CA PHE A 465 35.69 9.21 -21.09
C PHE A 465 35.37 9.71 -19.69
N GLY A 466 35.11 11.01 -19.53
CA GLY A 466 34.58 11.59 -18.29
C GLY A 466 33.05 11.61 -18.32
N SER A 467 32.42 10.70 -17.57
CA SER A 467 30.97 10.48 -17.57
C SER A 467 30.41 10.39 -16.17
N THR A 468 29.17 10.85 -15.96
CA THR A 468 28.50 10.72 -14.65
C THR A 468 28.15 9.27 -14.32
N TYR A 469 27.70 8.51 -15.33
CA TYR A 469 27.47 7.08 -15.21
C TYR A 469 28.06 6.29 -16.37
N TYR A 470 28.57 5.11 -16.04
CA TYR A 470 28.93 4.08 -16.99
C TYR A 470 27.91 2.95 -16.88
N ALA A 471 27.14 2.76 -17.95
CA ALA A 471 26.04 1.82 -17.98
C ALA A 471 26.48 0.53 -18.67
N LEU A 472 26.63 -0.57 -17.93
CA LEU A 472 27.05 -1.86 -18.47
C LEU A 472 25.85 -2.63 -19.02
N MET A 473 25.92 -2.99 -20.31
CA MET A 473 24.87 -3.69 -21.06
C MET A 473 25.45 -4.91 -21.77
N GLU A 474 24.72 -6.01 -21.79
CA GLU A 474 24.98 -7.12 -22.71
C GLU A 474 24.25 -6.88 -24.04
N ASP A 475 24.68 -7.57 -25.09
CA ASP A 475 24.21 -7.42 -26.48
C ASP A 475 22.80 -7.98 -26.74
N ASP A 476 22.18 -8.62 -25.75
CA ASP A 476 20.85 -9.27 -25.83
C ASP A 476 19.85 -8.76 -24.79
N PHE A 477 20.04 -7.51 -24.34
CA PHE A 477 19.13 -6.81 -23.44
C PHE A 477 18.60 -5.51 -24.05
N PRO A 478 17.67 -5.58 -25.01
CA PRO A 478 16.95 -4.39 -25.48
C PRO A 478 16.13 -3.70 -24.38
N VAL A 479 15.96 -2.39 -24.51
CA VAL A 479 15.00 -1.61 -23.71
C VAL A 479 13.57 -1.94 -24.16
N CYS A 480 12.65 -2.01 -23.22
CA CYS A 480 11.27 -2.42 -23.47
C CYS A 480 10.45 -1.46 -24.36
N GLY A 481 10.87 -0.19 -24.44
CA GLY A 481 10.22 0.84 -25.23
C GLY A 481 10.41 2.24 -24.63
N GLN A 482 9.72 3.22 -25.22
CA GLN A 482 9.85 4.63 -24.83
C GLN A 482 9.40 4.92 -23.39
N ARG A 483 8.35 4.24 -22.94
CA ARG A 483 7.87 4.41 -21.56
C ARG A 483 8.94 3.97 -20.55
N GLU A 484 9.52 2.80 -20.76
CA GLU A 484 10.54 2.25 -19.87
C GLU A 484 11.85 3.03 -19.96
N TRP A 485 12.20 3.58 -21.13
CA TRP A 485 13.30 4.53 -21.26
C TRP A 485 13.10 5.77 -20.37
N HIS A 486 11.92 6.38 -20.38
CA HIS A 486 11.62 7.50 -19.48
C HIS A 486 11.63 7.11 -18.00
N GLU A 487 11.29 5.86 -17.69
CA GLU A 487 11.42 5.34 -16.32
C GLU A 487 12.90 5.19 -15.93
N ILE A 488 13.80 4.77 -16.83
CA ILE A 488 15.25 4.75 -16.58
C ILE A 488 15.73 6.17 -16.23
N GLU A 489 15.38 7.16 -17.04
CA GLU A 489 15.72 8.58 -16.80
C GLU A 489 15.18 9.06 -15.45
N THR A 490 13.94 8.68 -15.11
CA THR A 490 13.27 9.05 -13.88
C THR A 490 13.91 8.44 -12.65
N VAL A 491 14.25 7.14 -12.69
CA VAL A 491 14.92 6.44 -11.59
C VAL A 491 16.30 7.03 -11.34
N ILE A 492 17.09 7.31 -12.39
CA ILE A 492 18.40 7.93 -12.25
C ILE A 492 18.30 9.33 -11.65
N TYR A 493 17.39 10.17 -12.14
CA TYR A 493 17.17 11.49 -11.58
C TYR A 493 16.76 11.44 -10.10
N LYS A 494 15.81 10.57 -9.75
CA LYS A 494 15.41 10.40 -8.35
C LYS A 494 16.55 9.84 -7.50
N ALA A 495 17.36 8.92 -8.02
CA ALA A 495 18.52 8.39 -7.30
C ALA A 495 19.47 9.52 -6.90
N GLU A 496 19.77 10.44 -7.80
CA GLU A 496 20.66 11.57 -7.52
C GLU A 496 20.06 12.58 -6.54
N LYS A 497 18.75 12.83 -6.62
CA LYS A 497 18.08 13.78 -5.72
C LYS A 497 17.87 13.22 -4.32
N THR A 498 17.57 11.93 -4.19
CA THR A 498 17.19 11.30 -2.92
C THR A 498 18.34 10.57 -2.23
N VAL A 499 19.31 10.08 -3.00
CA VAL A 499 20.47 9.30 -2.54
C VAL A 499 21.74 9.77 -3.26
N PRO A 500 22.20 11.02 -3.11
CA PRO A 500 23.29 11.58 -3.92
C PRO A 500 24.60 10.78 -3.88
N ASN A 501 24.83 10.02 -2.81
CA ASN A 501 26.01 9.16 -2.63
C ASN A 501 25.77 7.70 -3.02
N HIS A 502 24.74 7.39 -3.82
CA HIS A 502 24.50 6.04 -4.30
C HIS A 502 25.66 5.54 -5.17
N CYS A 503 26.04 4.28 -5.00
CA CYS A 503 27.11 3.68 -5.80
C CYS A 503 26.70 3.30 -7.23
N GLY A 504 25.40 3.12 -7.46
CA GLY A 504 24.87 2.84 -8.79
C GLY A 504 23.37 2.66 -8.81
N VAL A 505 22.83 2.57 -10.02
CA VAL A 505 21.42 2.28 -10.31
C VAL A 505 21.33 0.98 -11.10
N PHE A 506 20.39 0.10 -10.76
CA PHE A 506 20.19 -1.16 -11.46
C PHE A 506 18.73 -1.30 -11.91
N VAL A 507 18.53 -1.30 -13.24
CA VAL A 507 17.19 -1.30 -13.87
C VAL A 507 16.90 -2.56 -14.70
N GLY A 508 17.91 -3.41 -14.85
CA GLY A 508 17.87 -4.65 -15.62
C GLY A 508 18.01 -5.88 -14.72
N THR A 509 18.70 -6.89 -15.22
CA THR A 509 18.99 -8.14 -14.51
C THR A 509 20.33 -8.71 -14.99
N GLY A 510 20.91 -9.64 -14.24
CA GLY A 510 22.23 -10.20 -14.57
C GLY A 510 23.31 -9.11 -14.60
N GLY A 511 24.12 -9.08 -15.66
CA GLY A 511 25.15 -8.06 -15.89
C GLY A 511 24.66 -6.81 -16.62
N SER A 512 23.39 -6.76 -17.03
CA SER A 512 22.82 -5.71 -17.89
C SER A 512 21.97 -4.72 -17.11
N GLY A 513 22.02 -3.44 -17.50
CA GLY A 513 21.20 -2.39 -16.86
C GLY A 513 21.84 -1.83 -15.59
N LEU A 514 23.16 -2.01 -15.40
CA LEU A 514 23.93 -1.50 -14.26
C LEU A 514 24.55 -0.15 -14.60
N PHE A 515 24.07 0.93 -13.99
CA PHE A 515 24.60 2.29 -14.10
C PHE A 515 25.54 2.56 -12.93
N LEU A 516 26.84 2.49 -13.18
CA LEU A 516 27.88 2.61 -12.17
C LEU A 516 28.38 4.05 -12.10
N LYS A 517 28.58 4.57 -10.88
CA LYS A 517 29.35 5.79 -10.68
C LYS A 517 30.82 5.58 -11.10
N PRO A 518 31.58 6.64 -11.45
CA PRO A 518 32.92 6.50 -12.01
C PRO A 518 33.89 5.71 -11.13
N GLU A 519 33.90 6.01 -9.83
CA GLU A 519 34.73 5.31 -8.85
C GLU A 519 34.35 3.84 -8.75
N MET A 520 33.06 3.53 -8.84
CA MET A 520 32.56 2.16 -8.75
C MET A 520 32.85 1.37 -10.01
N ALA A 521 32.74 1.96 -11.20
CA ALA A 521 33.13 1.32 -12.45
C ALA A 521 34.62 0.93 -12.46
N ARG A 522 35.49 1.80 -11.94
CA ARG A 522 36.92 1.52 -11.81
C ARG A 522 37.22 0.49 -10.72
N LEU A 523 36.55 0.56 -9.58
CA LEU A 523 36.75 -0.42 -8.52
C LEU A 523 36.27 -1.81 -8.97
N THR A 524 35.10 -1.90 -9.59
CA THR A 524 34.56 -3.18 -10.05
C THR A 524 35.43 -3.80 -11.15
N SER A 525 36.05 -3.01 -12.04
CA SER A 525 36.99 -3.54 -13.04
C SER A 525 38.14 -4.31 -12.37
N GLN A 526 38.66 -3.83 -11.24
CA GLN A 526 39.73 -4.47 -10.48
C GLN A 526 39.21 -5.68 -9.69
N LEU A 527 38.06 -5.55 -9.02
CA LEU A 527 37.47 -6.63 -8.22
C LEU A 527 37.07 -7.83 -9.09
N LEU A 528 36.68 -7.57 -10.33
CA LEU A 528 36.48 -8.60 -11.33
C LEU A 528 37.74 -9.41 -11.55
N LEU A 529 38.97 -8.92 -11.42
CA LEU A 529 40.15 -9.80 -11.54
C LEU A 529 40.53 -10.49 -10.23
N HIS A 530 40.07 -9.94 -9.09
CA HIS A 530 40.38 -10.44 -7.76
C HIS A 530 39.52 -11.64 -7.33
N TYR A 531 38.21 -11.58 -7.51
CA TYR A 531 37.27 -12.57 -6.95
C TYR A 531 36.92 -13.71 -7.92
N VAL A 532 37.86 -14.59 -8.24
CA VAL A 532 37.72 -15.57 -9.34
C VAL A 532 36.58 -16.59 -9.19
N ASP A 533 36.15 -16.87 -7.95
CA ASP A 533 35.17 -17.93 -7.65
C ASP A 533 33.69 -17.50 -7.75
N MET A 534 33.42 -16.24 -8.10
CA MET A 534 32.06 -15.69 -8.24
C MET A 534 31.78 -15.23 -9.67
N PRO A 535 30.58 -15.41 -10.23
CA PRO A 535 30.23 -14.85 -11.53
C PRO A 535 30.45 -13.32 -11.61
N PRO A 536 30.87 -12.76 -12.76
CA PRO A 536 31.18 -11.33 -12.91
C PRO A 536 30.06 -10.39 -12.47
N ASP A 537 28.83 -10.67 -12.88
CA ASP A 537 27.63 -9.90 -12.52
C ASP A 537 27.38 -9.91 -11.01
N ILE A 538 27.54 -11.06 -10.37
CA ILE A 538 27.39 -11.20 -8.91
C ILE A 538 28.45 -10.39 -8.15
N ILE A 539 29.68 -10.30 -8.66
CA ILE A 539 30.72 -9.46 -8.03
C ILE A 539 30.31 -7.98 -8.07
N ILE A 540 29.85 -7.50 -9.23
CA ILE A 540 29.41 -6.11 -9.39
C ILE A 540 28.22 -5.83 -8.47
N GLN A 541 27.20 -6.70 -8.48
CA GLN A 541 26.02 -6.56 -7.63
C GLN A 541 26.38 -6.57 -6.13
N LYS A 542 27.22 -7.51 -5.68
CA LYS A 542 27.69 -7.54 -4.28
C LYS A 542 28.50 -6.32 -3.89
N CYS A 543 29.31 -5.78 -4.80
CA CYS A 543 30.02 -4.53 -4.59
C CYS A 543 29.02 -3.37 -4.39
N LEU A 544 28.05 -3.23 -5.29
CA LEU A 544 27.04 -2.17 -5.21
C LEU A 544 26.15 -2.27 -3.96
N MET A 545 25.91 -3.47 -3.44
CA MET A 545 25.20 -3.68 -2.17
C MET A 545 26.11 -3.47 -0.93
N GLY A 546 27.39 -3.19 -1.12
CA GLY A 546 28.38 -3.04 -0.04
C GLY A 546 28.69 -4.32 0.73
N GLN A 547 28.48 -5.49 0.10
CA GLN A 547 28.74 -6.80 0.69
C GLN A 547 30.20 -7.25 0.54
N LEU A 548 30.96 -6.61 -0.35
CA LEU A 548 32.41 -6.81 -0.47
C LEU A 548 33.14 -5.80 0.43
N PRO A 549 34.21 -6.21 1.15
CA PRO A 549 34.94 -5.31 2.05
C PRO A 549 35.41 -4.01 1.39
N GLN A 550 35.86 -4.09 0.13
CA GLN A 550 36.33 -2.94 -0.65
C GLN A 550 35.21 -1.97 -1.03
N CYS A 551 33.95 -2.41 -0.98
CA CYS A 551 32.77 -1.64 -1.37
C CYS A 551 31.87 -1.28 -0.18
N ALA A 552 32.38 -1.36 1.06
CA ALA A 552 31.58 -1.09 2.27
C ALA A 552 30.88 0.28 2.27
N ALA A 553 31.46 1.27 1.57
CA ALA A 553 30.85 2.60 1.37
C ALA A 553 29.51 2.55 0.61
N CYS A 554 29.25 1.48 -0.15
CA CYS A 554 28.03 1.30 -0.95
C CYS A 554 26.87 0.67 -0.18
N LYS A 555 27.08 0.34 1.11
CA LYS A 555 26.04 -0.28 1.92
C LYS A 555 24.77 0.57 1.93
N ASP A 556 23.63 -0.09 1.68
CA ASP A 556 22.30 0.53 1.64
C ASP A 556 22.18 1.70 0.64
N SER A 557 23.03 1.71 -0.40
CA SER A 557 23.11 2.81 -1.38
C SER A 557 22.65 2.42 -2.79
N LEU A 558 22.58 1.12 -3.13
CA LEU A 558 22.12 0.67 -4.44
C LEU A 558 20.67 1.07 -4.67
N VAL A 559 20.42 1.74 -5.79
CA VAL A 559 19.08 2.09 -6.24
C VAL A 559 18.61 1.13 -7.33
N THR A 560 17.35 0.72 -7.30
CA THR A 560 16.74 -0.10 -8.36
C THR A 560 15.43 0.48 -8.85
N SER A 561 15.05 0.14 -10.07
CA SER A 561 13.66 0.27 -10.52
C SER A 561 12.76 -0.75 -9.82
N LYS A 562 11.44 -0.53 -9.85
CA LYS A 562 10.43 -1.48 -9.34
C LYS A 562 10.36 -2.74 -10.20
N THR A 563 10.48 -2.56 -11.51
CA THR A 563 10.35 -3.60 -12.53
C THR A 563 11.56 -3.60 -13.46
N LEU A 564 11.80 -4.70 -14.15
CA LEU A 564 12.73 -4.77 -15.26
C LEU A 564 12.29 -3.81 -16.37
N LEU A 565 13.18 -2.90 -16.75
CA LEU A 565 12.99 -1.91 -17.82
C LEU A 565 13.59 -2.38 -19.16
N MET A 566 14.10 -3.61 -19.15
CA MET A 566 14.80 -4.28 -20.23
C MET A 566 14.36 -5.76 -20.23
N TYR A 567 14.47 -6.43 -21.37
CA TYR A 567 14.13 -7.84 -21.49
C TYR A 567 15.22 -8.63 -22.17
N HIS A 568 15.32 -9.92 -21.85
CA HIS A 568 16.36 -10.80 -22.37
C HIS A 568 15.89 -11.50 -23.65
N ILE A 569 16.63 -11.34 -24.76
CA ILE A 569 16.35 -11.99 -26.05
C ILE A 569 17.26 -13.20 -26.34
N GLY A 570 18.33 -13.40 -25.55
CA GLY A 570 19.33 -14.46 -25.70
C GLY A 570 19.02 -15.78 -24.98
N TYR A 571 17.74 -16.07 -24.69
CA TYR A 571 17.33 -17.19 -23.83
C TYR A 571 17.83 -18.58 -24.27
N ASN A 572 18.02 -18.80 -25.59
CA ASN A 572 18.43 -20.08 -26.17
C ASN A 572 19.91 -20.14 -26.61
N THR A 573 20.67 -19.08 -26.36
CA THR A 573 22.02 -18.85 -26.91
C THR A 573 22.91 -18.21 -25.84
N SER A 574 22.73 -18.66 -24.59
CA SER A 574 23.63 -18.37 -23.47
C SER A 574 25.05 -18.73 -23.86
N THR A 575 26.00 -17.88 -23.46
CA THR A 575 27.44 -18.14 -23.58
C THR A 575 27.94 -19.14 -22.54
N SER A 576 27.11 -19.49 -21.55
CA SER A 576 27.37 -20.54 -20.56
C SER A 576 26.59 -21.81 -20.89
N ASP A 577 27.29 -22.94 -21.06
CA ASP A 577 26.73 -24.24 -21.47
C ASP A 577 25.73 -24.84 -20.46
N ASP A 578 25.79 -24.42 -19.20
CA ASP A 578 24.99 -24.94 -18.09
C ASP A 578 23.69 -24.17 -17.85
N ARG A 579 23.49 -23.03 -18.53
CA ARG A 579 22.33 -22.15 -18.32
C ARG A 579 21.43 -22.10 -19.54
N THR A 580 20.22 -22.62 -19.37
CA THR A 580 19.13 -22.43 -20.33
C THR A 580 18.04 -21.61 -19.65
N TYR A 581 17.75 -20.44 -20.24
CA TYR A 581 16.64 -19.61 -19.80
C TYR A 581 15.43 -19.91 -20.68
N LYS A 582 14.24 -19.78 -20.11
CA LYS A 582 13.02 -19.88 -20.93
C LYS A 582 12.77 -18.55 -21.65
N LYS A 583 12.10 -18.63 -22.79
CA LYS A 583 11.74 -17.45 -23.60
C LYS A 583 10.91 -16.43 -22.81
N ASP A 584 10.13 -16.89 -21.85
CA ASP A 584 9.27 -16.09 -21.00
C ASP A 584 9.94 -15.58 -19.73
N GLU A 585 11.23 -15.88 -19.48
CA GLU A 585 11.95 -15.39 -18.31
C GLU A 585 12.59 -14.01 -18.55
N PHE A 586 12.67 -13.20 -17.48
CA PHE A 586 13.29 -11.86 -17.50
C PHE A 586 12.69 -10.90 -18.53
N GLN A 587 11.36 -10.87 -18.60
CA GLN A 587 10.63 -10.02 -19.53
C GLN A 587 10.31 -8.65 -18.94
N CYS A 588 9.96 -7.71 -19.80
CA CYS A 588 9.52 -6.36 -19.43
C CYS A 588 8.44 -6.38 -18.36
N GLY A 589 8.54 -5.47 -17.40
CA GLY A 589 7.55 -5.31 -16.34
C GLY A 589 7.63 -6.38 -15.22
N TRP A 590 8.48 -7.40 -15.37
CA TRP A 590 8.76 -8.33 -14.27
C TRP A 590 9.32 -7.58 -13.06
N ARG A 591 9.03 -8.06 -11.86
CA ARG A 591 9.62 -7.54 -10.62
C ARG A 591 11.14 -7.56 -10.73
N HIS A 592 11.78 -6.44 -10.40
CA HIS A 592 13.23 -6.40 -10.28
C HIS A 592 13.71 -7.40 -9.19
N PRO A 593 14.75 -8.23 -9.41
CA PRO A 593 15.15 -9.28 -8.46
C PRO A 593 15.34 -8.79 -7.02
N PHE A 594 15.94 -7.60 -6.86
CA PHE A 594 16.16 -6.94 -5.57
C PHE A 594 14.98 -6.13 -5.02
N ASN A 595 13.85 -6.04 -5.73
CA ASN A 595 12.68 -5.31 -5.21
C ASN A 595 12.16 -5.98 -3.94
N GLY A 596 12.18 -5.23 -2.83
CA GLY A 596 11.80 -5.71 -1.50
C GLY A 596 13.00 -6.10 -0.63
N ASP A 597 14.22 -6.07 -1.16
CA ASP A 597 15.42 -6.19 -0.33
C ASP A 597 15.60 -4.91 0.49
N PRO A 598 15.64 -4.98 1.84
CA PRO A 598 15.77 -3.81 2.70
C PRO A 598 17.15 -3.14 2.68
N SER A 599 18.16 -3.71 2.00
CA SER A 599 19.44 -3.03 1.73
C SER A 599 19.50 -2.35 0.35
N VAL A 600 18.38 -2.31 -0.36
CA VAL A 600 18.27 -1.73 -1.69
C VAL A 600 17.14 -0.71 -1.72
N ILE A 601 17.38 0.42 -2.35
CA ILE A 601 16.43 1.52 -2.45
C ILE A 601 15.66 1.37 -3.76
N THR A 602 14.38 1.03 -3.71
CA THR A 602 13.54 0.92 -4.90
C THR A 602 12.79 2.22 -5.16
N LEU A 603 12.94 2.81 -6.37
CA LEU A 603 12.29 4.07 -6.76
C LEU A 603 11.21 3.90 -7.83
#